data_AF-A0A7C6X133-F1
#
_entry.id   AF-A0A7C6X133-F1
#
_cell.length_a   1.000
_cell.length_b   1.000
_cell.length_c   1.000
_cell.angle_alpha   90.00
_cell.angle_beta   90.00
_cell.angle_gamma   90.00
#
_symmetry.space_group_name_H-M   'P 1'
#
loop_
_entity.id
_entity.type
_entity.pdbx_description
1 polymer ?
#
loop_
_entity_poly.entity_id
_entity_poly.type
_entity_poly.pdbx_seq_one_letter_code
_entity_poly.pdbx_strand_id
1 'polypeptide(L)' 'MLFRKTRANGAVDRERDDYLFALNQAQSEYEVAKSCFSEAVEPEIIDEAIFLMQAARKKYSYFLKKVRESSTRFM' A
#
# COMPACT_ATOMS: atom_id res chain seq x y z
N MET A 1 -26.10 -17.27 24.94
CA MET A 1 -25.07 -17.61 23.93
C MET A 1 -24.32 -16.33 23.53
N LEU A 2 -23.05 -16.15 23.92
CA LEU A 2 -22.35 -14.87 23.78
C LEU A 2 -20.86 -14.99 23.37
N PHE A 3 -20.52 -15.93 22.48
CA PHE A 3 -19.11 -16.21 22.10
C PHE A 3 -18.79 -16.14 20.60
N ARG A 4 -19.58 -15.42 19.78
CA ARG A 4 -19.25 -15.25 18.35
C ARG A 4 -18.55 -13.94 17.99
N LYS A 5 -18.55 -12.92 18.87
CA LYS A 5 -18.08 -11.57 18.51
C LYS A 5 -16.56 -11.40 18.50
N THR A 6 -15.83 -12.15 19.33
CA THR A 6 -14.37 -11.96 19.50
C THR A 6 -13.53 -12.43 18.31
N ARG A 7 -13.97 -13.48 17.59
CA ARG A 7 -13.22 -14.03 16.44
C ARG A 7 -13.30 -13.17 15.18
N ALA A 8 -14.41 -12.45 15.00
CA ALA A 8 -14.60 -11.57 13.84
C ALA A 8 -13.69 -10.33 13.91
N ASN A 9 -13.53 -9.73 15.10
CA ASN A 9 -12.64 -8.58 15.27
C ASN A 9 -11.17 -8.93 14.98
N GLY A 10 -10.66 -10.05 15.51
CA GLY A 10 -9.26 -10.45 15.27
C GLY A 10 -8.93 -10.87 13.84
N ALA A 11 -9.93 -11.09 12.98
CA ALA A 11 -9.71 -11.30 11.54
C ALA A 11 -9.62 -9.97 10.78
N VAL A 12 -10.46 -8.99 11.14
CA VAL A 12 -10.45 -7.64 10.54
C VAL A 12 -9.21 -6.85 10.95
N ASP A 13 -8.76 -7.00 12.20
CA ASP A 13 -7.53 -6.36 12.67
C ASP A 13 -6.30 -6.88 11.89
N ARG A 14 -6.22 -8.19 11.65
CA ARG A 14 -5.16 -8.79 10.83
C ARG A 14 -5.20 -8.31 9.37
N GLU A 15 -6.38 -8.29 8.76
CA GLU A 15 -6.55 -7.76 7.40
C GLU A 15 -6.12 -6.29 7.30
N ARG A 16 -6.43 -5.48 8.33
CA ARG A 16 -5.98 -4.09 8.40
C ARG A 16 -4.46 -3.97 8.53
N ASP A 17 -3.85 -4.79 9.38
CA ASP A 17 -2.39 -4.81 9.56
C ASP A 17 -1.68 -5.24 8.27
N ASP A 18 -2.23 -6.22 7.54
CA ASP A 18 -1.72 -6.65 6.23
C ASP A 18 -1.79 -5.49 5.21
N TYR A 19 -2.89 -4.73 5.19
CA TYR A 19 -3.01 -3.55 4.33
C TYR A 19 -2.06 -2.42 4.74
N LEU A 20 -1.80 -2.21 6.03
CA LEU A 20 -0.82 -1.23 6.50
C LEU A 20 0.60 -1.64 6.09
N PHE A 21 0.94 -2.92 6.22
CA PHE A 21 2.23 -3.45 5.76
C PHE A 21 2.40 -3.22 4.24
N ALA A 22 1.39 -3.57 3.44
CA ALA A 22 1.43 -3.40 2.00
C ALA A 22 1.47 -1.91 1.58
N LEU A 23 0.81 -1.03 2.33
CA LEU A 23 0.85 0.43 2.13
C LEU A 23 2.27 0.97 2.32
N ASN A 24 2.93 0.60 3.42
CA ASN A 24 4.30 1.00 3.73
C ASN A 24 5.29 0.46 2.67
N GLN A 25 5.08 -0.78 2.23
CA GLN A 25 5.88 -1.35 1.15
C GLN A 25 5.72 -0.56 -0.16
N ALA A 26 4.49 -0.22 -0.55
CA ALA A 26 4.24 0.59 -1.74
C ALA A 26 4.85 2.01 -1.64
N GLN A 27 4.89 2.59 -0.43
CA GLN A 27 5.59 3.86 -0.19
C GLN A 27 7.10 3.71 -0.37
N SER A 28 7.70 2.64 0.17
CA SER A 28 9.12 2.35 -0.01
C SER A 28 9.48 2.12 -1.48
N GLU A 29 8.66 1.36 -2.22
CA GLU A 29 8.82 1.14 -3.66
C GLU A 29 8.80 2.47 -4.43
N TYR A 30 7.90 3.39 -4.06
CA TYR A 30 7.81 4.70 -4.68
C TYR A 30 9.06 5.55 -4.42
N GLU A 31 9.59 5.55 -3.21
CA GLU A 31 10.83 6.28 -2.88
C GLU A 31 12.05 5.69 -3.59
N VAL A 32 12.15 4.36 -3.72
CA VAL A 32 13.19 3.72 -4.52
C VAL A 32 13.08 4.14 -5.99
N ALA A 33 11.89 4.07 -6.58
CA ALA A 33 11.68 4.46 -7.99
C ALA A 33 12.00 5.94 -8.23
N LYS A 34 11.71 6.82 -7.26
CA LYS A 34 12.15 8.24 -7.30
C LYS A 34 13.66 8.39 -7.28
N SER A 35 14.36 7.62 -6.44
CA SER A 35 15.83 7.62 -6.41
C SER A 35 16.39 7.18 -7.76
N CYS A 36 15.88 6.08 -8.32
CA CYS A 36 16.28 5.61 -9.65
C CYS A 36 16.03 6.65 -10.74
N PHE A 37 14.85 7.29 -10.75
CA PHE A 37 14.54 8.37 -11.70
C PHE A 37 15.53 9.53 -11.58
N SER A 38 15.93 9.90 -10.37
CA SER A 38 16.85 11.02 -10.14
C SER A 38 18.28 10.76 -10.64
N GLU A 39 18.67 9.49 -10.74
CA GLU A 39 19.99 9.06 -11.22
C GLU A 39 19.96 8.60 -12.69
N ALA A 40 18.78 8.45 -13.28
CA ALA A 40 18.61 7.96 -14.63
C ALA A 40 19.01 9.00 -15.69
N VAL A 41 19.89 8.59 -16.61
CA VAL A 41 20.36 9.43 -17.72
C VAL A 41 19.91 8.86 -19.07
N GLU A 42 19.84 7.54 -19.19
CA GLU A 42 19.38 6.88 -20.42
C GLU A 42 17.86 6.99 -20.56
N PRO A 43 17.33 7.39 -21.73
CA PRO A 43 15.89 7.57 -21.95
C PRO A 43 15.03 6.35 -21.56
N GLU A 44 15.49 5.15 -21.88
CA GLU A 44 14.78 3.91 -21.55
C GLU A 44 14.69 3.65 -20.04
N ILE A 45 15.72 4.05 -19.27
CA ILE A 45 15.74 3.92 -17.81
C ILE A 45 14.84 4.98 -17.18
N ILE A 46 14.81 6.19 -17.76
CA ILE A 46 13.90 7.27 -17.34
C ILE A 46 12.45 6.81 -17.49
N ASP A 47 12.10 6.23 -18.64
CA ASP A 47 10.75 5.71 -18.91
C ASP A 47 10.36 4.58 -17.94
N GLU A 48 11.27 3.64 -17.70
CA GLU A 48 11.07 2.56 -16.73
C GLU A 48 10.85 3.12 -15.31
N ALA A 49 11.68 4.07 -14.87
CA ALA A 49 11.57 4.68 -13.55
C ALA A 49 10.23 5.43 -13.39
N ILE A 50 9.78 6.17 -14.43
CA ILE A 50 8.47 6.81 -14.45
C ILE A 50 7.35 5.76 -14.32
N PHE A 51 7.44 4.65 -15.07
CA PHE A 51 6.46 3.58 -15.01
C PHE A 51 6.37 2.97 -13.60
N LEU A 52 7.52 2.66 -12.99
CA LEU A 52 7.60 2.13 -11.63
C LEU A 52 7.01 3.11 -10.60
N MET A 53 7.33 4.41 -10.69
CA MET A 53 6.76 5.44 -9.84
C MET A 53 5.22 5.47 -9.95
N GLN A 54 4.68 5.42 -11.17
CA GLN A 54 3.24 5.41 -11.38
C GLN A 54 2.57 4.14 -10.82
N ALA A 55 3.20 2.98 -10.99
CA ALA A 55 2.72 1.70 -10.46
C ALA A 55 2.69 1.72 -8.93
N ALA A 56 3.79 2.10 -8.28
CA ALA A 56 3.89 2.20 -6.83
C ALA A 56 2.87 3.21 -6.26
N ARG A 57 2.67 4.36 -6.90
CA ARG A 57 1.66 5.34 -6.49
C ARG A 57 0.23 4.77 -6.55
N LYS A 58 -0.10 4.02 -7.62
CA LYS A 58 -1.40 3.35 -7.75
C LYS A 58 -1.59 2.30 -6.65
N LYS A 59 -0.56 1.50 -6.38
CA LYS A 59 -0.54 0.49 -5.30
C LYS A 59 -0.74 1.13 -3.93
N TYR A 60 -0.02 2.21 -3.62
CA TYR A 60 -0.18 2.99 -2.39
C TYR A 60 -1.61 3.52 -2.24
N SER A 61 -2.15 4.14 -3.29
CA SER A 61 -3.51 4.71 -3.28
C SER A 61 -4.57 3.65 -3.00
N TYR A 62 -4.42 2.45 -3.58
CA TYR A 62 -5.29 1.32 -3.33
C TYR A 62 -5.25 0.87 -1.86
N PHE A 63 -4.07 0.64 -1.30
CA PHE A 63 -3.95 0.19 0.09
C PHE A 63 -4.40 1.26 1.08
N LEU A 64 -4.17 2.54 0.79
CA LEU A 64 -4.66 3.63 1.62
C LEU A 64 -6.19 3.63 1.68
N LYS A 65 -6.85 3.42 0.53
CA LYS A 65 -8.30 3.25 0.48
C LYS A 65 -8.74 2.05 1.32
N LYS A 66 -8.04 0.92 1.26
CA LYS A 66 -8.37 -0.29 2.03
C LYS A 66 -8.22 -0.12 3.55
N VAL A 67 -7.15 0.53 4.01
CA VAL A 67 -6.96 0.87 5.43
C VAL A 67 -8.06 1.82 5.93
N ARG A 68 -8.51 2.75 5.10
CA ARG A 68 -9.62 3.65 5.44
C ARG A 68 -10.95 2.89 5.52
N GLU A 69 -11.25 2.05 4.53
CA GLU A 69 -12.45 1.21 4.52
C GLU A 69 -12.52 0.27 5.73
N SER A 70 -11.40 -0.32 6.13
CA SER A 70 -11.35 -1.17 7.33
C SER A 70 -11.58 -0.38 8.61
N SER A 71 -11.13 0.88 8.66
CA SER A 71 -11.36 1.77 9.82
C SER A 71 -12.82 2.23 9.92
N THR A 72 -13.48 2.54 8.81
CA THR A 72 -14.89 2.97 8.81
C THR A 72 -15.87 1.83 9.11
N ARG A 73 -15.50 0.57 8.89
CA ARG A 73 -16.33 -0.61 9.25
C ARG A 73 -16.58 -0.73 10.76
N PHE A 74 -15.80 -0.03 11.59
CA PHE A 74 -15.93 -0.02 13.05
C PHE A 74 -16.77 1.14 13.62
N MET A 75 -17.15 2.16 12.82
CA MET A 75 -18.10 3.21 13.21
C MET A 75 -19.53 2.82 12.83
#